data_AF-A0A0G0VXM8-F1
#
_entry.id   AF-A0A0G0VXM8-F1
#
_cell.length_a   1.000
_cell.length_b   1.000
_cell.length_c   1.000
_cell.angle_alpha   90.00
_cell.angle_beta   90.00
_cell.angle_gamma   90.00
#
_symmetry.space_group_name_H-M   'P 1'
#
loop_
_entity.id
_entity.type
_entity.pdbx_description
1 polymer ?
#
loop_
_entity_poly.entity_id
_entity_poly.type
_entity_poly.pdbx_seq_one_letter_code
_entity_poly.pdbx_strand_id
1 'polypeptide(L)'
;MKTAADILETTRLDKELDYAEISHKTRIPVRYLEAFDKDSPALFPAEPYCSLMVKEYAVALNLNPEEVLSLFRRDHEHQSSSSSSPRRGFGITPQLTYTIFIILSLFLFSAYLLFEYIKFQQPPRLKVFWPESFSRIIEVNGLTDPESTVKINNDLVVVDLEGIFKKQIELSTPEAKIIVESRSPAGKTTVTEKIFK
;
A
#
# COMPACT_ATOMS: atom_id res chain seq x y z
N MET A 1 1.20 57.19 9.80
CA MET A 1 2.55 56.70 9.47
C MET A 1 2.59 56.44 7.98
N LYS A 2 3.68 56.75 7.27
CA LYS A 2 3.76 56.46 5.84
C LYS A 2 3.91 54.94 5.61
N THR A 3 3.12 54.38 4.71
CA THR A 3 3.22 52.98 4.28
C THR A 3 4.25 52.83 3.16
N ALA A 4 4.65 51.61 2.85
CA ALA A 4 5.52 51.36 1.69
C ALA A 4 4.86 51.78 0.37
N ALA A 5 3.55 51.53 0.22
CA ALA A 5 2.75 51.92 -0.93
C ALA A 5 2.76 53.45 -1.13
N ASP A 6 2.49 54.21 -0.06
CA ASP A 6 2.51 55.68 -0.11
C ASP A 6 3.87 56.22 -0.57
N ILE A 7 4.96 55.63 -0.10
CA ILE A 7 6.33 56.07 -0.44
C ILE A 7 6.64 55.80 -1.91
N LEU A 8 6.26 54.63 -2.41
CA LEU A 8 6.46 54.25 -3.82
C LEU A 8 5.64 55.14 -4.75
N GLU A 9 4.35 55.32 -4.46
CA GLU A 9 3.45 56.13 -5.27
C GLU A 9 3.87 57.60 -5.29
N THR A 10 4.11 58.20 -4.12
CA THR A 10 4.53 59.62 -4.03
C THR A 10 5.86 59.86 -4.74
N THR A 11 6.85 58.97 -4.55
CA THR A 11 8.15 59.12 -5.23
C THR A 11 8.04 58.95 -6.73
N ARG A 12 7.16 58.07 -7.22
CA ARG A 12 6.89 57.91 -8.66
C ARG A 12 6.27 59.19 -9.24
N LEU A 13 5.25 59.73 -8.56
CA LEU A 13 4.55 60.95 -8.98
C LEU A 13 5.46 62.19 -8.93
N ASP A 14 6.29 62.33 -7.89
CA ASP A 14 7.25 63.42 -7.75
C ASP A 14 8.32 63.42 -8.86
N LYS A 15 8.57 62.25 -9.46
CA LYS A 15 9.49 62.06 -10.60
C LYS A 15 8.78 62.07 -11.96
N GLU A 16 7.47 62.27 -11.97
CA GLU A 16 6.63 62.28 -13.17
C GLU A 16 6.76 61.01 -14.02
N LEU A 17 7.05 59.86 -13.38
CA LEU A 17 7.26 58.59 -14.08
C LEU A 17 5.94 57.84 -14.28
N ASP A 18 5.68 57.39 -15.50
CA ASP A 18 4.54 56.53 -15.77
C ASP A 18 4.86 55.04 -15.50
N TYR A 19 3.83 54.24 -15.20
CA TYR A 19 3.99 52.80 -15.00
C TYR A 19 4.62 52.10 -16.21
N ALA A 20 4.32 52.54 -17.43
CA ALA A 20 4.88 51.97 -18.64
C ALA A 20 6.41 52.12 -18.70
N GLU A 21 6.94 53.27 -18.28
CA GLU A 21 8.37 53.57 -18.29
C GLU A 21 9.12 52.70 -17.27
N ILE A 22 8.57 52.58 -16.07
CA ILE A 22 9.13 51.74 -15.01
C ILE A 22 9.03 50.27 -15.38
N SER A 23 7.92 49.83 -15.95
CA SER A 23 7.73 48.48 -16.49
C SER A 23 8.76 48.17 -17.57
N HIS A 24 9.05 49.09 -18.48
CA HIS A 24 10.08 48.89 -19.51
C HIS A 24 11.50 48.78 -18.90
N LYS A 25 11.81 49.60 -17.88
CA LYS A 25 13.12 49.61 -17.20
C LYS A 25 13.36 48.37 -16.32
N THR A 26 12.35 47.95 -15.57
CA THR A 26 12.44 46.88 -14.56
C THR A 26 11.96 45.52 -15.05
N ARG A 27 11.25 45.49 -16.18
CA ARG A 27 10.50 44.32 -16.69
C ARG A 27 9.41 43.81 -15.75
N ILE A 28 9.00 44.62 -14.77
CA ILE A 28 7.87 44.31 -13.88
C ILE A 28 6.58 44.66 -14.63
N PRO A 29 5.63 43.72 -14.81
CA PRO A 29 4.33 44.02 -15.41
C PRO A 29 3.60 45.16 -14.69
N VAL A 30 3.05 46.10 -15.45
CA VAL A 30 2.30 47.28 -14.95
C VAL A 30 1.30 46.93 -13.86
N ARG A 31 0.56 45.82 -14.01
CA ARG A 31 -0.43 45.34 -13.03
C ARG A 31 0.14 45.18 -11.60
N TYR A 32 1.42 44.84 -11.47
CA TYR A 32 2.06 44.67 -10.16
C TYR A 32 2.55 46.01 -9.61
N LEU A 33 3.08 46.90 -10.47
CA LEU A 33 3.44 48.26 -10.06
C LEU A 33 2.23 49.02 -9.53
N GLU A 34 1.10 48.93 -10.24
CA GLU A 34 -0.17 49.50 -9.80
C GLU A 34 -0.66 48.86 -8.49
N ALA A 35 -0.52 47.53 -8.35
CA ALA A 35 -0.90 46.86 -7.11
C ALA A 35 -0.06 47.33 -5.92
N PHE A 36 1.25 47.56 -6.09
CA PHE A 36 2.13 48.06 -5.03
C PHE A 36 1.83 49.50 -4.63
N ASP A 37 1.58 50.39 -5.60
CA ASP A 37 1.19 51.78 -5.31
C ASP A 37 -0.18 51.85 -4.61
N LYS A 38 -1.15 51.01 -5.01
CA LYS A 38 -2.52 51.00 -4.46
C LYS A 38 -2.74 50.07 -3.27
N ASP A 39 -1.67 49.53 -2.69
CA ASP A 39 -1.72 48.62 -1.56
C ASP A 39 -2.76 47.48 -1.72
N SER A 40 -2.74 46.81 -2.88
CA SER A 40 -3.75 45.81 -3.27
C SER A 40 -3.21 44.37 -3.17
N PRO A 41 -3.15 43.77 -1.96
CA PRO A 41 -2.46 42.50 -1.72
C PRO A 41 -3.05 41.31 -2.50
N ALA A 42 -4.33 41.38 -2.86
CA ALA A 42 -4.99 40.35 -3.66
C ALA A 42 -4.38 40.18 -5.07
N LEU A 43 -3.68 41.19 -5.58
CA LEU A 43 -3.05 41.21 -6.89
C LEU A 43 -1.54 40.99 -6.83
N PHE A 44 -0.97 40.79 -5.64
CA PHE A 44 0.47 40.60 -5.49
C PHE A 44 0.93 39.26 -6.08
N PRO A 45 2.16 39.23 -6.65
CA PRO A 45 2.76 37.96 -7.04
C PRO A 45 3.09 37.12 -5.80
N ALA A 46 3.25 35.80 -5.97
CA ALA A 46 3.69 34.94 -4.89
C ALA A 46 5.14 35.23 -4.47
N GLU A 47 5.46 35.06 -3.20
CA GLU A 47 6.85 35.08 -2.74
C GLU A 47 7.66 33.93 -3.37
N PRO A 48 8.95 34.13 -3.69
CA PRO A 48 9.81 35.28 -3.34
C PRO A 48 9.76 36.46 -4.33
N TYR A 49 8.92 36.36 -5.37
CA TYR A 49 8.90 37.37 -6.46
C TYR A 49 8.30 38.70 -6.02
N CYS A 50 7.39 38.70 -5.04
CA CYS A 50 6.83 39.92 -4.47
C CYS A 50 7.91 40.80 -3.86
N SER A 51 8.66 40.27 -2.89
CA SER A 51 9.77 40.97 -2.26
C SER A 51 10.82 41.43 -3.27
N LEU A 52 11.12 40.61 -4.29
CA LEU A 52 12.07 40.98 -5.34
C LEU A 52 11.58 42.14 -6.21
N MET A 53 10.32 42.12 -6.64
CA MET A 53 9.75 43.18 -7.50
C MET A 53 9.64 44.51 -6.75
N VAL A 54 9.25 44.50 -5.46
CA VAL A 54 9.24 45.71 -4.63
C VAL A 54 10.65 46.29 -4.50
N LYS A 55 11.66 45.43 -4.31
CA LYS A 55 13.06 45.85 -4.24
C LYS A 55 13.53 46.49 -5.55
N GLU A 56 13.27 45.85 -6.69
CA GLU A 56 13.61 46.38 -8.02
C GLU A 56 12.88 47.70 -8.32
N TYR A 57 11.62 47.82 -7.89
CA TYR A 57 10.86 49.06 -8.05
C TYR A 57 11.45 50.21 -7.22
N ALA A 58 11.83 49.96 -5.96
CA ALA A 58 12.52 50.93 -5.12
C ALA A 58 13.86 51.39 -5.74
N VAL A 59 14.63 50.46 -6.29
CA VAL A 59 15.88 50.77 -7.01
C VAL A 59 15.59 51.63 -8.25
N ALA A 60 14.56 51.31 -9.03
CA ALA A 60 14.18 52.08 -10.21
C ALA A 60 13.80 53.53 -9.88
N LEU A 61 13.21 53.74 -8.69
CA LEU A 61 12.86 55.03 -8.09
C LEU A 61 14.01 55.67 -7.30
N ASN A 62 15.24 55.15 -7.34
CA ASN A 62 16.40 55.63 -6.54
C ASN A 62 16.10 55.79 -5.03
N LEU A 63 15.25 54.92 -4.48
CA LEU A 63 15.01 54.80 -3.05
C LEU A 63 15.98 53.78 -2.44
N ASN A 64 16.07 53.77 -1.10
CA ASN A 64 16.82 52.71 -0.42
C ASN A 64 16.00 51.40 -0.46
N PRO A 65 16.46 50.36 -1.18
CA PRO A 65 15.70 49.13 -1.34
C PRO A 65 15.42 48.41 -0.02
N GLU A 66 16.38 48.40 0.90
CA GLU A 66 16.24 47.68 2.17
C GLU A 66 15.24 48.38 3.11
N GLU A 67 15.21 49.72 3.09
CA GLU A 67 14.25 50.50 3.86
C GLU A 67 12.82 50.29 3.35
N VAL A 68 12.60 50.41 2.04
CA VAL A 68 11.28 50.19 1.43
C VAL A 68 10.82 48.74 1.65
N LEU A 69 11.71 47.77 1.51
CA LEU A 69 11.39 46.36 1.75
C LEU A 69 11.05 46.10 3.23
N SER A 70 11.73 46.76 4.17
CA SER A 70 11.41 46.64 5.59
C SER A 70 10.02 47.19 5.95
N LEU A 71 9.64 48.32 5.33
CA LEU A 71 8.31 48.90 5.48
C LEU A 71 7.25 48.00 4.82
N PHE A 72 7.53 47.49 3.63
CA PHE A 72 6.65 46.57 2.91
C PHE A 72 6.39 45.29 3.70
N ARG A 73 7.43 44.71 4.31
CA ARG A 73 7.28 43.57 5.22
C ARG A 73 6.46 43.95 6.45
N ARG A 74 6.76 45.06 7.13
CA ARG A 74 5.94 45.51 8.27
C ARG A 74 4.45 45.60 7.91
N ASP A 75 4.13 46.12 6.73
CA ASP A 75 2.76 46.36 6.29
C ASP A 75 2.05 45.04 5.85
N HIS A 76 2.78 44.02 5.35
CA HIS A 76 2.21 42.79 4.77
C HIS A 76 2.56 41.45 5.46
N GLU A 77 3.55 41.41 6.36
CA GLU A 77 4.03 40.19 7.05
C GLU A 77 2.98 39.61 8.01
N HIS A 78 1.98 40.42 8.40
CA HIS A 78 0.82 39.93 9.13
C HIS A 78 -0.17 39.10 8.29
N GLN A 79 -0.14 39.18 6.96
CA GLN A 79 -1.04 38.41 6.08
C GLN A 79 -0.40 37.15 5.49
N SER A 80 0.94 37.05 5.45
CA SER A 80 1.67 35.89 4.93
C SER A 80 1.81 34.73 5.92
N SER A 81 1.27 34.85 7.14
CA SER A 81 1.25 33.74 8.12
C SER A 81 0.22 32.65 7.80
N SER A 82 -0.54 32.76 6.70
CA SER A 82 -1.40 31.69 6.22
C SER A 82 -0.94 31.14 4.88
N SER A 83 -0.61 29.84 4.88
CA SER A 83 -0.49 28.93 3.72
C SER A 83 0.88 28.60 3.10
N SER A 84 1.96 28.61 3.88
CA SER A 84 3.04 27.62 3.67
C SER A 84 2.99 26.52 4.74
N SER A 85 1.80 25.99 5.01
CA SER A 85 1.75 24.60 5.47
C SER A 85 2.30 23.79 4.31
N PRO A 86 3.39 23.02 4.46
CA PRO A 86 3.78 22.10 3.41
C PRO A 86 2.55 21.23 3.20
N ARG A 87 1.90 21.36 2.04
CA ARG A 87 0.91 20.38 1.63
C ARG A 87 1.69 19.07 1.58
N ARG A 88 1.69 18.32 2.68
CA ARG A 88 2.01 16.89 2.73
C ARG A 88 0.93 16.20 1.93
N GLY A 89 0.93 16.43 0.61
CA GLY A 89 0.38 15.48 -0.32
C GLY A 89 1.27 14.26 -0.22
N PHE A 90 0.67 13.10 -0.02
CA PHE A 90 1.35 11.85 -0.34
C PHE A 90 1.65 11.88 -1.84
N GLY A 91 2.86 12.34 -2.18
CA GLY A 91 3.38 12.22 -3.52
C GLY A 91 3.70 10.75 -3.75
N ILE A 92 2.93 10.10 -4.62
CA ILE A 92 3.27 8.77 -5.10
C ILE A 92 4.56 8.92 -5.91
N THR A 93 5.71 8.72 -5.26
CA THR A 93 7.00 8.70 -5.94
C THR A 93 7.15 7.34 -6.64
N PRO A 94 7.72 7.28 -7.85
CA PRO A 94 7.87 6.04 -8.62
C PRO A 94 8.70 4.97 -7.86
N GLN A 95 9.54 5.39 -6.92
CA GLN A 95 10.28 4.50 -6.02
C GLN A 95 9.36 3.80 -4.99
N LEU A 96 8.34 4.51 -4.46
CA LEU A 96 7.40 3.94 -3.50
C LEU A 96 6.49 2.90 -4.15
N THR A 97 5.99 3.17 -5.37
CA THR A 97 5.14 2.20 -6.10
C THR A 97 5.88 0.93 -6.43
N TYR A 98 7.14 1.03 -6.88
CA TYR A 98 7.95 -0.14 -7.18
C TYR A 98 8.25 -0.96 -5.92
N THR A 99 8.56 -0.28 -4.80
CA THR A 99 8.81 -0.94 -3.51
C THR A 99 7.55 -1.66 -3.00
N ILE A 100 6.39 -1.01 -3.06
CA ILE A 100 5.11 -1.62 -2.67
C ILE A 100 4.79 -2.81 -3.57
N PHE A 101 5.05 -2.72 -4.88
CA PHE A 101 4.82 -3.82 -5.81
C PHE A 101 5.71 -5.03 -5.49
N ILE A 102 7.00 -4.82 -5.21
CA ILE A 102 7.91 -5.90 -4.80
C ILE A 102 7.44 -6.53 -3.49
N ILE A 103 7.11 -5.73 -2.48
CA ILE A 103 6.65 -6.22 -1.18
C ILE A 103 5.35 -7.02 -1.35
N LEU A 104 4.41 -6.51 -2.16
CA LEU A 104 3.14 -7.18 -2.44
C LEU A 104 3.37 -8.51 -3.18
N SER A 105 4.22 -8.51 -4.21
CA SER A 105 4.59 -9.73 -4.93
C SER A 105 5.26 -10.76 -4.02
N LEU A 106 6.17 -10.33 -3.17
CA LEU A 106 6.84 -11.20 -2.20
C LEU A 106 5.86 -11.74 -1.16
N PHE A 107 4.91 -10.91 -0.72
CA PHE A 107 3.86 -11.30 0.22
C PHE A 107 2.91 -12.34 -0.40
N LEU A 108 2.44 -12.12 -1.63
CA LEU A 108 1.61 -13.07 -2.38
C LEU A 108 2.31 -14.41 -2.58
N PHE A 109 3.60 -14.38 -2.98
CA PHE A 109 4.40 -15.58 -3.12
C PHE A 109 4.58 -16.33 -1.78
N SER A 110 4.90 -15.60 -0.71
CA SER A 110 5.04 -16.19 0.62
C SER A 110 3.73 -16.78 1.15
N ALA A 111 2.61 -16.09 0.95
CA ALA A 111 1.29 -16.57 1.34
C ALA A 111 0.90 -17.83 0.58
N TYR A 112 1.19 -17.90 -0.73
CA TYR A 112 0.99 -19.09 -1.54
C TYR A 112 1.80 -20.29 -1.01
N LEU A 113 3.09 -20.09 -0.73
CA LEU A 113 3.92 -21.15 -0.15
C LEU A 113 3.42 -21.62 1.22
N LEU A 114 2.99 -20.69 2.07
CA LEU A 114 2.42 -21.04 3.38
C LEU A 114 1.15 -21.88 3.23
N PHE A 115 0.27 -21.49 2.30
CA PHE A 115 -0.95 -22.24 2.04
C PHE A 115 -0.67 -23.65 1.53
N GLU A 116 0.25 -23.81 0.57
CA GLU A 116 0.62 -25.12 0.03
C GLU A 116 1.31 -25.99 1.09
N TYR A 117 2.16 -25.40 1.93
CA TYR A 117 2.79 -26.07 3.05
C TYR A 117 1.77 -26.60 4.07
N ILE A 118 0.78 -25.78 4.44
CA ILE A 118 -0.29 -26.19 5.35
C ILE A 118 -1.10 -27.34 4.73
N LYS A 119 -1.44 -27.25 3.44
CA LYS A 119 -2.16 -28.31 2.72
C LYS A 119 -1.39 -29.63 2.69
N PHE A 120 -0.08 -29.60 2.46
CA PHE A 120 0.78 -30.79 2.49
C PHE A 120 0.84 -31.47 3.87
N GLN A 121 0.67 -30.68 4.95
CA GLN A 121 0.68 -31.19 6.32
C GLN A 121 -0.68 -31.61 6.87
N GLN A 122 -1.72 -31.60 6.05
CA GLN A 122 -3.01 -32.14 6.45
C GLN A 122 -2.95 -33.67 6.52
N PRO A 123 -3.61 -34.28 7.51
CA PRO A 123 -3.77 -35.72 7.56
C PRO A 123 -4.57 -36.21 6.34
N PRO A 124 -4.26 -37.40 5.82
CA PRO A 124 -4.90 -37.88 4.62
C PRO A 124 -6.38 -38.12 4.87
N ARG A 125 -7.21 -37.81 3.88
CA ARG A 125 -8.64 -38.13 3.98
C ARG A 125 -8.77 -39.65 4.03
N LEU A 126 -9.62 -40.17 4.91
CA LEU A 126 -9.90 -41.60 4.99
C LEU A 126 -11.40 -41.81 5.14
N LYS A 127 -12.00 -42.49 4.17
CA LYS A 127 -13.38 -42.96 4.23
C LYS A 127 -13.39 -44.45 3.98
N VAL A 128 -13.77 -45.22 5.00
CA VAL A 128 -13.86 -46.68 4.91
C VAL A 128 -15.30 -47.08 4.67
N PHE A 129 -15.55 -47.87 3.63
CA PHE A 129 -16.84 -48.49 3.36
C PHE A 129 -16.84 -49.90 3.94
N TRP A 130 -17.65 -50.07 4.98
CA TRP A 130 -17.76 -51.34 5.67
C TRP A 130 -18.80 -52.23 4.99
N PRO A 131 -18.55 -53.53 4.83
CA PRO A 131 -19.53 -54.46 4.29
C PRO A 131 -20.75 -54.55 5.22
N GLU A 132 -21.93 -54.73 4.62
CA GLU A 132 -23.21 -54.85 5.35
C GLU A 132 -23.40 -56.23 5.97
N SER A 133 -22.83 -57.28 5.38
CA SER A 133 -22.94 -58.66 5.85
C SER A 133 -21.63 -59.14 6.45
N PHE A 134 -21.72 -59.73 7.64
CA PHE A 134 -20.60 -60.40 8.30
C PHE A 134 -20.46 -61.82 7.74
N SER A 135 -19.32 -62.12 7.14
CA SER A 135 -19.00 -63.46 6.64
C SER A 135 -17.55 -63.82 6.96
N ARG A 136 -17.14 -65.06 6.72
CA ARG A 136 -15.76 -65.50 6.98
C ARG A 136 -14.72 -64.72 6.17
N ILE A 137 -15.09 -64.22 4.99
CA ILE A 137 -14.25 -63.39 4.13
C ILE A 137 -14.96 -62.06 3.93
N ILE A 138 -14.35 -60.97 4.37
CA ILE A 138 -14.90 -59.63 4.18
C ILE A 138 -14.00 -58.79 3.30
N GLU A 139 -14.60 -58.04 2.38
CA GLU A 139 -13.91 -57.06 1.57
C GLU A 139 -14.03 -55.70 2.22
N VAL A 140 -12.91 -55.15 2.66
CA VAL A 140 -12.81 -53.78 3.16
C VAL A 140 -12.31 -52.92 2.00
N ASN A 141 -13.12 -51.94 1.63
CA ASN A 141 -12.76 -50.95 0.64
C ASN A 141 -12.94 -49.54 1.18
N GLY A 142 -12.26 -48.58 0.57
CA GLY A 142 -12.35 -47.20 1.01
C GLY A 142 -11.68 -46.24 0.05
N LEU A 143 -11.77 -44.97 0.40
CA LEU A 143 -11.19 -43.86 -0.32
C LEU A 143 -10.19 -43.14 0.58
N THR A 144 -9.01 -42.84 0.06
CA THR A 144 -7.99 -42.00 0.68
C THR A 144 -7.35 -41.07 -0.34
N ASP A 145 -6.33 -40.29 0.05
CA ASP A 145 -5.59 -39.48 -0.90
C ASP A 145 -4.61 -40.39 -1.69
N PRO A 146 -4.49 -40.26 -3.03
CA PRO A 146 -3.74 -41.21 -3.88
C PRO A 146 -2.28 -41.45 -3.48
N GLU A 147 -1.63 -40.44 -2.92
CA GLU A 147 -0.24 -40.51 -2.46
C GLU A 147 -0.09 -41.15 -1.06
N SER A 148 -1.18 -41.56 -0.42
CA SER A 148 -1.17 -42.10 0.93
C SER A 148 -0.94 -43.61 0.95
N THR A 149 -0.22 -44.08 1.96
CA THR A 149 -0.05 -45.51 2.24
C THR A 149 -1.15 -45.98 3.18
N VAL A 150 -1.89 -47.03 2.79
CA VAL A 150 -2.93 -47.62 3.64
C VAL A 150 -2.44 -48.92 4.26
N LYS A 151 -2.76 -49.12 5.54
CA LYS A 151 -2.58 -50.38 6.27
C LYS A 151 -3.91 -50.86 6.82
N ILE A 152 -4.18 -52.15 6.62
CA ILE A 152 -5.37 -52.82 7.17
C ILE A 152 -4.90 -53.97 8.04
N ASN A 153 -5.16 -53.91 9.34
CA ASN A 153 -4.63 -54.85 10.34
C ASN A 153 -3.10 -55.03 10.23
N ASN A 154 -2.39 -53.92 10.09
CA ASN A 154 -0.92 -53.85 9.98
C ASN A 154 -0.32 -54.31 8.64
N ASP A 155 -1.13 -54.82 7.72
CA ASP A 155 -0.70 -55.21 6.38
C ASP A 155 -0.86 -54.04 5.39
N LEU A 156 0.16 -53.82 4.56
CA LEU A 156 0.17 -52.78 3.54
C LEU A 156 -0.80 -53.09 2.40
N VAL A 157 -1.58 -52.08 1.98
CA VAL A 157 -2.53 -52.18 0.86
C VAL A 157 -2.19 -51.12 -0.18
N VAL A 158 -2.18 -51.52 -1.45
CA VAL A 158 -1.92 -50.61 -2.57
C VAL A 158 -3.15 -49.73 -2.77
N VAL A 159 -2.90 -48.43 -2.90
CA VAL A 159 -3.89 -47.41 -3.27
C VAL A 159 -3.72 -47.13 -4.76
N ASP A 160 -4.83 -47.03 -5.49
CA ASP A 160 -4.79 -46.66 -6.91
C ASP A 160 -4.72 -45.13 -7.11
N LEU A 161 -4.64 -44.71 -8.38
CA LEU A 161 -4.57 -43.30 -8.77
C LEU A 161 -5.83 -42.50 -8.39
N GLU A 162 -6.94 -43.18 -8.14
CA GLU A 162 -8.22 -42.59 -7.74
C GLU A 162 -8.36 -42.51 -6.22
N GLY A 163 -7.36 -43.02 -5.47
CA GLY A 163 -7.36 -43.04 -4.02
C GLY A 163 -8.15 -44.21 -3.43
N ILE A 164 -8.59 -45.16 -4.26
CA ILE A 164 -9.37 -46.32 -3.82
C ILE A 164 -8.41 -47.42 -3.37
N PHE A 165 -8.75 -48.07 -2.25
CA PHE A 165 -8.07 -49.27 -1.78
C PHE A 165 -9.09 -50.36 -1.51
N LYS A 166 -8.69 -51.62 -1.74
CA LYS A 166 -9.52 -52.81 -1.51
C LYS A 166 -8.66 -53.93 -0.96
N LYS A 167 -9.16 -54.63 0.06
CA LYS A 167 -8.53 -55.83 0.59
C LYS A 167 -9.57 -56.80 1.11
N GLN A 168 -9.38 -58.08 0.80
CA GLN A 168 -10.13 -59.17 1.40
C GLN A 168 -9.39 -59.67 2.66
N ILE A 169 -10.12 -59.80 3.76
CA ILE A 169 -9.61 -60.27 5.05
C ILE A 169 -10.41 -61.51 5.44
N GLU A 170 -9.71 -62.60 5.76
CA GLU A 170 -10.34 -63.76 6.39
C GLU A 170 -10.40 -63.54 7.91
N LEU A 171 -11.61 -63.67 8.46
CA LEU A 171 -11.85 -63.50 9.90
C LEU A 171 -11.69 -64.85 10.61
N SER A 172 -10.73 -64.91 11.53
CA SER A 172 -10.48 -66.12 12.33
C SER A 172 -11.32 -66.19 13.61
N THR A 173 -11.88 -65.05 14.06
CA THR A 173 -12.62 -64.94 15.33
C THR A 173 -14.03 -64.36 15.12
N PRO A 174 -15.03 -64.75 15.95
CA PRO A 174 -16.39 -64.19 15.90
C PRO A 174 -16.44 -62.70 16.23
N GLU A 175 -15.57 -62.25 17.14
CA GLU A 175 -15.33 -60.84 17.38
C GLU A 175 -14.00 -60.45 16.73
N ALA A 176 -14.06 -59.59 15.71
CA ALA A 176 -12.88 -59.12 15.00
C ALA A 176 -12.84 -57.59 14.95
N LYS A 177 -11.75 -57.02 15.47
CA LYS A 177 -11.46 -55.59 15.38
C LYS A 177 -10.62 -55.35 14.12
N ILE A 178 -11.13 -54.52 13.22
CA ILE A 178 -10.40 -54.11 12.01
C ILE A 178 -9.96 -52.67 12.16
N ILE A 179 -8.65 -52.46 11.99
CA ILE A 179 -8.02 -51.15 12.06
C ILE A 179 -7.54 -50.80 10.65
N VAL A 180 -8.01 -49.67 10.14
CA VAL A 180 -7.57 -49.07 8.89
C VAL A 180 -6.82 -47.80 9.21
N GLU A 181 -5.54 -47.76 8.85
CA GLU A 181 -4.66 -46.60 9.00
C GLU A 181 -4.27 -46.10 7.61
N SER A 182 -4.46 -44.81 7.35
CA SER A 182 -3.90 -44.13 6.18
C SER A 182 -2.81 -43.17 6.62
N ARG A 183 -1.68 -43.17 5.92
CA ARG A 183 -0.51 -42.34 6.21
C ARG A 183 -0.09 -41.56 4.98
N SER A 184 -0.04 -40.23 5.07
CA SER A 184 0.43 -39.37 3.98
C SER A 184 1.96 -39.41 3.83
N PRO A 185 2.52 -38.98 2.68
CA PRO A 185 3.97 -38.86 2.49
C PRO A 185 4.64 -37.94 3.52
N ALA A 186 3.91 -36.93 4.01
CA ALA A 186 4.33 -36.03 5.08
C ALA A 186 4.38 -36.70 6.47
N GLY A 187 3.97 -37.97 6.58
CA GLY A 187 3.97 -38.75 7.80
C GLY A 187 2.76 -38.52 8.72
N LYS A 188 1.72 -37.80 8.26
CA LYS A 188 0.48 -37.61 9.02
C LYS A 188 -0.42 -38.82 8.85
N THR A 189 -1.13 -39.21 9.91
CA THR A 189 -1.95 -40.42 9.93
C THR A 189 -3.41 -40.13 10.24
N THR A 190 -4.30 -40.91 9.63
CA THR A 190 -5.73 -40.98 9.93
C THR A 190 -6.06 -42.43 10.21
N VAL A 191 -6.68 -42.71 11.35
CA VAL A 191 -7.01 -44.08 11.77
C VAL A 191 -8.53 -44.20 11.93
N THR A 192 -9.09 -45.30 11.46
CA THR A 192 -10.50 -45.67 11.67
C THR A 192 -10.58 -47.14 12.04
N GLU A 193 -11.43 -47.45 13.01
CA GLU A 193 -11.64 -48.81 13.48
C GLU A 193 -13.12 -49.19 13.49
N LYS A 194 -13.41 -50.46 13.20
CA LYS A 194 -14.73 -51.05 13.38
C LYS A 194 -14.60 -52.44 14.00
N ILE A 195 -15.47 -52.71 14.96
CA ILE A 195 -15.60 -54.01 15.60
C ILE A 195 -16.79 -54.70 14.97
N PHE A 196 -16.58 -55.88 14.44
CA PHE A 196 -17.64 -56.77 14.00
C PHE A 196 -17.95 -57.79 15.10
N LYS A 197 -19.24 -58.02 15.34
CA LYS A 197 -19.82 -58.94 16.31
C LYS A 197 -20.94 -59.73 15.66
#